data_AF-A0A7W4GIN6-F1
#
_entry.id   AF-A0A7W4GIN6-F1
#
_cell.length_a   1.000
_cell.length_b   1.000
_cell.length_c   1.000
_cell.angle_alpha   90.00
_cell.angle_beta   90.00
_cell.angle_gamma   90.00
#
_symmetry.space_group_name_H-M   'P 1'
#
loop_
_entity.id
_entity.type
_entity.pdbx_description
1 polymer ?
#
loop_
_entity_poly.entity_id
_entity_poly.type
_entity_poly.pdbx_seq_one_letter_code
_entity_poly.pdbx_strand_id
1 'polypeptide(L)'
;MLISSHYFSLSQLNYHYMNSTLLPSAKLAPQYHLPDASTSVSFPSHILLGQERVVETFKLMSRTDSQHLFLADFLGVDRPLFIDALVTQANTPSSHYLVATKKPQEDADILFKWQQTLPPEHVGIIAKQESLSCYLQGTIRRADLLGRMLKTDKSSVYKPGALAKNHFVFICLASLWQRENLWDLLMQIIHDGFYRINNELAPIPLNCKIVPVGSGLSYSQLRVEDRNFSRHFPLLAEMSNEVDLTQHPESSYVQWLNVLAHAESVEIEPSSLLPLFWYSSRLVEHQQRLSLSMLEFRQLLGQAKVYSGQSTLNVAAIAKALEKLKFRHNSSEVYSAQSFDDNFINLPTKGAMVGQINALTVIDTGDYTYGEPARITS
;
A
#
# COMPACT_ATOMS: atom_id res chain seq x y z
N MET A 1 20.12 21.52 -57.35
CA MET A 1 21.45 21.32 -57.98
C MET A 1 22.06 20.10 -57.33
N LEU A 2 22.33 18.97 -57.98
CA LEU A 2 22.26 18.58 -59.38
C LEU A 2 21.74 17.14 -59.43
N ILE A 3 20.95 16.88 -60.47
CA ILE A 3 20.37 15.61 -60.87
C ILE A 3 21.49 14.66 -61.31
N SER A 4 21.43 13.40 -60.91
CA SER A 4 22.08 12.30 -61.62
C SER A 4 21.16 11.07 -61.57
N SER A 5 20.37 10.96 -62.63
CA SER A 5 19.53 9.83 -63.00
C SER A 5 20.37 8.64 -63.43
N HIS A 6 20.33 7.55 -62.65
CA HIS A 6 20.71 6.23 -63.13
C HIS A 6 19.51 5.29 -63.00
N TYR A 7 18.95 4.96 -64.17
CA TYR A 7 18.16 3.77 -64.40
C TYR A 7 18.95 2.55 -63.96
N PHE A 8 18.48 1.84 -62.93
CA PHE A 8 18.88 0.46 -62.68
C PHE A 8 17.66 -0.46 -62.73
N SER A 9 17.73 -1.32 -63.75
CA SER A 9 17.00 -2.56 -64.00
C SER A 9 16.27 -3.17 -62.79
N LEU A 10 14.95 -3.33 -62.97
CA LEU A 10 14.09 -4.26 -62.24
C LEU A 10 14.48 -5.70 -62.59
N SER A 11 15.46 -6.27 -61.90
CA SER A 11 15.58 -7.72 -61.75
C SER A 11 16.52 -8.04 -60.58
N GLN A 12 16.02 -8.84 -59.63
CA GLN A 12 16.73 -9.36 -58.45
C GLN A 12 16.72 -8.47 -57.20
N LEU A 13 15.53 -8.12 -56.71
CA LEU A 13 15.33 -8.02 -55.27
C LEU A 13 15.09 -9.44 -54.75
N ASN A 14 16.17 -10.07 -54.28
CA ASN A 14 16.07 -11.27 -53.45
C ASN A 14 15.16 -10.93 -52.27
N TYR A 15 14.00 -11.61 -52.20
CA TYR A 15 13.20 -11.68 -50.99
C TYR A 15 14.08 -12.32 -49.90
N HIS A 16 14.79 -11.49 -49.14
CA HIS A 16 15.20 -11.88 -47.81
C HIS A 16 13.92 -12.08 -47.03
N TYR A 17 13.49 -13.34 -46.95
CA TYR A 17 12.64 -13.81 -45.87
C TYR A 17 13.22 -13.23 -44.60
N MET A 18 12.49 -12.31 -43.95
CA MET A 18 12.74 -12.01 -42.55
C MET A 18 12.85 -13.37 -41.87
N ASN A 19 13.98 -13.63 -41.20
CA ASN A 19 14.09 -14.74 -40.27
C ASN A 19 12.98 -14.54 -39.24
N SER A 20 11.82 -15.12 -39.50
CA SER A 20 10.70 -15.13 -38.58
C SER A 20 11.08 -16.19 -37.55
N THR A 21 11.89 -15.80 -36.57
CA THR A 21 11.94 -16.51 -35.30
C THR A 21 10.56 -16.30 -34.68
N LEU A 22 9.57 -17.06 -35.18
CA LEU A 22 8.22 -17.10 -34.66
C LEU A 22 8.35 -17.72 -33.28
N LEU A 23 8.54 -16.88 -32.27
CA LEU A 23 8.40 -17.26 -30.89
C LEU A 23 6.93 -17.67 -30.70
N PRO A 24 6.64 -18.94 -30.37
CA PRO A 24 5.29 -19.33 -30.04
C PRO A 24 4.79 -18.43 -28.91
N SER A 25 3.56 -17.93 -29.00
CA SER A 25 2.96 -17.09 -27.95
C SER A 25 3.02 -17.74 -26.56
N ALA A 26 2.96 -19.07 -26.51
CA ALA A 26 3.14 -19.85 -25.28
C ALA A 26 4.52 -19.68 -24.62
N LYS A 27 5.57 -19.35 -25.38
CA LYS A 27 6.91 -19.02 -24.84
C LYS A 27 6.99 -17.59 -24.30
N LEU A 28 5.99 -16.75 -24.56
CA LEU A 28 5.90 -15.38 -24.02
C LEU A 28 5.14 -15.34 -22.70
N ALA A 29 4.45 -16.43 -22.32
CA ALA A 29 3.77 -16.51 -21.04
C ALA A 29 4.81 -16.63 -19.90
N PRO A 30 4.67 -15.83 -18.83
CA PRO A 30 5.57 -15.94 -17.69
C PRO A 30 5.45 -17.33 -17.05
N GLN A 31 6.61 -17.89 -16.72
CA GLN A 31 6.75 -19.21 -16.10
C GLN A 31 7.12 -19.04 -14.64
N TYR A 32 6.47 -19.81 -13.77
CA TYR A 32 6.67 -19.77 -12.32
C TYR A 32 6.90 -21.16 -11.76
N HIS A 33 7.77 -21.27 -10.76
CA HIS A 33 8.01 -22.52 -10.04
C HIS A 33 7.12 -22.53 -8.79
N LEU A 34 5.91 -23.06 -8.93
CA LEU A 34 4.93 -23.08 -7.85
C LEU A 34 5.21 -24.24 -6.87
N PRO A 35 5.06 -24.03 -5.55
CA PRO A 35 5.23 -25.10 -4.58
C PRO A 35 4.12 -26.16 -4.69
N ASP A 36 4.51 -27.44 -4.60
CA ASP A 36 3.60 -28.60 -4.72
C ASP A 36 2.61 -28.73 -3.54
N ALA A 37 2.93 -28.13 -2.39
CA ALA A 37 2.12 -28.20 -1.19
C ALA A 37 1.68 -26.79 -0.76
N SER A 38 0.39 -26.67 -0.40
CA SER A 38 -0.12 -25.49 0.31
C SER A 38 0.58 -25.41 1.67
N THR A 39 1.58 -24.55 1.82
CA THR A 39 2.07 -24.16 3.16
C THR A 39 0.93 -23.43 3.87
N SER A 40 0.26 -24.15 4.77
CA SER A 40 -0.95 -23.70 5.50
C SER A 40 -0.64 -22.75 6.66
N VAL A 41 0.62 -22.59 7.05
CA VAL A 41 1.00 -21.72 8.16
C VAL A 41 1.20 -20.30 7.62
N SER A 42 0.25 -19.42 7.96
CA SER A 42 0.31 -18.00 7.65
C SER A 42 0.56 -17.18 8.92
N PHE A 43 1.56 -16.29 8.87
CA PHE A 43 1.87 -15.33 9.92
C PHE A 43 1.57 -13.91 9.43
N PRO A 44 1.15 -12.99 10.31
CA PRO A 44 0.94 -11.58 9.93
C PRO A 44 2.16 -10.96 9.26
N SER A 45 3.38 -11.35 9.64
CA SER A 45 4.62 -10.85 9.05
C SER A 45 4.78 -11.15 7.56
N HIS A 46 4.09 -12.15 7.00
CA HIS A 46 4.16 -12.42 5.56
C HIS A 46 3.56 -11.29 4.71
N ILE A 47 2.71 -10.43 5.29
CA ILE A 47 2.20 -9.23 4.58
C ILE A 47 3.31 -8.21 4.28
N LEU A 48 4.45 -8.31 4.97
CA LEU A 48 5.60 -7.41 4.85
C LEU A 48 6.57 -7.84 3.74
N LEU A 49 6.16 -8.73 2.84
CA LEU A 49 6.96 -9.19 1.69
C LEU A 49 7.44 -7.99 0.84
N GLY A 50 8.75 -7.90 0.59
CA GLY A 50 9.36 -6.82 -0.20
C GLY A 50 9.36 -5.46 0.47
N GLN A 51 9.10 -5.40 1.78
CA GLN A 51 8.98 -4.16 2.58
C GLN A 51 10.17 -3.96 3.53
N GLU A 52 11.36 -4.48 3.17
CA GLU A 52 12.57 -4.42 3.99
C GLU A 52 12.90 -2.99 4.40
N ARG A 53 12.82 -2.05 3.44
CA ARG A 53 13.04 -0.62 3.69
C ARG A 53 12.09 -0.08 4.77
N VAL A 54 10.81 -0.43 4.70
CA VAL A 54 9.80 0.02 5.68
C VAL A 54 10.09 -0.57 7.04
N VAL A 55 10.37 -1.88 7.11
CA VAL A 55 10.63 -2.60 8.36
C VAL A 55 11.90 -2.08 9.04
N GLU A 56 12.99 -1.90 8.30
CA GLU A 56 14.25 -1.36 8.82
C GLU A 56 14.09 0.07 9.33
N THR A 57 13.41 0.92 8.56
CA THR A 57 13.18 2.33 8.93
C THR A 57 12.28 2.43 10.16
N PHE A 58 11.25 1.58 10.27
CA PHE A 58 10.38 1.52 11.44
C PHE A 58 11.14 1.05 12.69
N LYS A 59 11.98 0.02 12.56
CA LYS A 59 12.86 -0.45 13.64
C LYS A 59 13.84 0.66 14.08
N LEU A 60 14.41 1.40 13.14
CA LEU A 60 15.29 2.53 13.44
C LEU A 60 14.54 3.62 14.23
N MET A 61 13.37 4.04 13.75
CA MET A 61 12.53 5.04 14.43
C MET A 61 12.18 4.63 15.86
N SER A 62 11.94 3.33 16.11
CA SER A 62 11.60 2.82 17.43
C SER A 62 12.73 2.97 18.47
N ARG A 63 13.98 3.15 18.02
CA ARG A 63 15.19 3.23 18.86
C ARG A 63 15.76 4.64 18.97
N THR A 64 15.27 5.58 18.16
CA THR A 64 15.67 6.99 18.20
C THR A 64 14.65 7.80 18.98
N ASP A 65 15.03 8.70 19.88
CA ASP A 65 14.05 9.40 20.74
C ASP A 65 13.32 10.56 20.04
N SER A 66 14.04 11.39 19.27
CA SER A 66 13.52 12.66 18.74
C SER A 66 13.01 12.61 17.29
N GLN A 67 13.03 11.43 16.66
CA GLN A 67 12.65 11.27 15.27
C GLN A 67 11.32 10.53 15.14
N HIS A 68 10.51 11.00 14.20
CA HIS A 68 9.27 10.39 13.77
C HIS A 68 9.41 9.85 12.35
N LEU A 69 8.46 9.00 11.95
CA LEU A 69 8.48 8.31 10.66
C LEU A 69 7.36 8.84 9.78
N PHE A 70 7.63 9.07 8.51
CA PHE A 70 6.57 9.17 7.50
C PHE A 70 6.45 7.83 6.76
N LEU A 71 5.25 7.23 6.74
CA LEU A 71 4.96 6.02 5.98
C LEU A 71 4.34 6.43 4.64
N ALA A 72 5.13 6.31 3.58
CA ALA A 72 4.67 6.54 2.22
C ALA A 72 4.08 5.25 1.65
N ASP A 73 2.78 5.24 1.40
CA ASP A 73 2.06 4.11 0.83
C ASP A 73 1.62 4.35 -0.62
N PHE A 74 1.01 3.32 -1.20
CA PHE A 74 0.46 3.34 -2.55
C PHE A 74 -1.01 2.92 -2.54
N LEU A 75 -1.71 3.13 -3.66
CA LEU A 75 -3.11 2.76 -3.80
C LEU A 75 -3.29 1.23 -3.69
N GLY A 76 -4.29 0.80 -2.93
CA GLY A 76 -4.59 -0.62 -2.75
C GLY A 76 -3.95 -1.28 -1.53
N VAL A 77 -3.24 -0.53 -0.67
CA VAL A 77 -2.77 -1.03 0.62
C VAL A 77 -3.91 -1.11 1.64
N ASP A 78 -4.04 -2.26 2.30
CA ASP A 78 -4.85 -2.38 3.52
C ASP A 78 -4.04 -1.89 4.73
N ARG A 79 -4.19 -0.61 5.05
CA ARG A 79 -3.40 0.06 6.10
C ARG A 79 -3.55 -0.61 7.47
N PRO A 80 -4.76 -0.90 8.00
CA PRO A 80 -4.90 -1.63 9.26
C PRO A 80 -4.11 -2.95 9.28
N LEU A 81 -4.31 -3.81 8.28
CA LEU A 81 -3.63 -5.10 8.21
C LEU A 81 -2.11 -4.95 8.16
N PHE A 82 -1.62 -3.99 7.38
CA PHE A 82 -0.20 -3.70 7.25
C PHE A 82 0.40 -3.16 8.55
N ILE A 83 -0.28 -2.20 9.20
CA ILE A 83 0.17 -1.59 10.46
C ILE A 83 0.26 -2.65 11.56
N ASP A 84 -0.74 -3.51 11.68
CA ASP A 84 -0.75 -4.58 12.68
C ASP A 84 0.48 -5.49 12.51
N ALA A 85 0.80 -5.89 11.27
CA ALA A 85 1.99 -6.67 10.99
C ALA A 85 3.29 -5.89 11.23
N LEU A 86 3.39 -4.64 10.79
CA LEU A 86 4.59 -3.81 10.93
C LEU A 86 4.94 -3.60 12.40
N VAL A 87 3.94 -3.38 13.24
CA VAL A 87 4.11 -3.11 14.66
C VAL A 87 4.69 -4.33 15.40
N THR A 88 4.41 -5.57 14.94
CA THR A 88 5.06 -6.78 15.49
C THR A 88 6.56 -6.85 15.24
N GLN A 89 7.09 -6.03 14.33
CA GLN A 89 8.52 -5.99 14.01
C GLN A 89 9.31 -5.06 14.94
N ALA A 90 8.64 -4.19 15.69
CA ALA A 90 9.29 -3.38 16.72
C ALA A 90 9.39 -4.15 18.04
N ASN A 91 10.38 -3.80 18.85
CA ASN A 91 10.44 -4.28 20.23
C ASN A 91 9.22 -3.74 20.97
N THR A 92 8.45 -4.62 21.61
CA THR A 92 7.29 -4.21 22.41
C THR A 92 7.78 -3.31 23.57
N PRO A 93 7.45 -2.01 23.57
CA PRO A 93 7.77 -1.14 24.69
C PRO A 93 7.00 -1.58 25.95
N SER A 94 7.62 -1.43 27.11
CA SER A 94 6.94 -1.55 28.40
C SER A 94 5.87 -0.47 28.54
N SER A 95 4.82 -0.73 29.30
CA SER A 95 3.82 0.29 29.63
C SER A 95 4.47 1.50 30.32
N HIS A 96 4.01 2.70 29.95
CA HIS A 96 4.40 3.94 30.63
C HIS A 96 3.21 4.53 31.38
N TYR A 97 3.50 5.18 32.50
CA TYR A 97 2.53 5.81 33.39
C TYR A 97 2.79 7.31 33.44
N LEU A 98 1.75 8.10 33.18
CA LEU A 98 1.78 9.54 33.35
C LEU A 98 1.43 9.85 34.80
N VAL A 99 2.38 10.42 35.54
CA VAL A 99 2.22 10.75 36.95
C VAL A 99 2.33 12.25 37.20
N ALA A 100 1.61 12.73 38.20
CA ALA A 100 1.73 14.09 38.70
C ALA A 100 2.84 14.17 39.75
N THR A 101 3.82 15.04 39.55
CA THR A 101 4.92 15.29 40.48
C THR A 101 4.90 16.76 40.93
N LYS A 102 5.26 17.03 42.19
CA LYS A 102 5.41 18.39 42.71
C LYS A 102 6.86 18.85 42.52
N LYS A 103 7.07 20.09 42.06
CA LYS A 103 8.42 20.65 41.99
C LYS A 103 9.02 20.81 43.41
N PRO A 104 10.33 20.54 43.61
CA PRO A 104 10.94 20.61 44.93
C PRO A 104 11.15 22.01 45.53
N GLN A 105 11.02 23.10 44.77
CA GLN A 105 11.59 24.41 45.18
C GLN A 105 10.74 25.67 45.02
N GLU A 106 9.48 25.61 44.62
CA GLU A 106 8.59 26.80 44.62
C GLU A 106 7.13 26.33 44.67
N ASP A 107 6.25 27.15 45.24
CA ASP A 107 4.84 26.85 45.48
C ASP A 107 4.14 26.22 44.26
N ALA A 108 3.76 24.96 44.44
CA ALA A 108 2.59 24.26 43.91
C ALA A 108 2.34 24.13 42.38
N ASP A 109 3.31 24.28 41.50
CA ASP A 109 3.11 23.86 40.10
C ASP A 109 3.24 22.34 39.94
N ILE A 110 2.11 21.68 39.63
CA ILE A 110 2.06 20.26 39.26
C ILE A 110 2.76 20.08 37.92
N LEU A 111 3.70 19.12 37.83
CA LEU A 111 4.36 18.75 36.57
C LEU A 111 4.07 17.29 36.25
N PHE A 112 3.68 17.02 35.01
CA PHE A 112 3.48 15.65 34.54
C PHE A 112 4.78 15.07 33.99
N LYS A 113 5.04 13.81 34.33
CA LYS A 113 6.19 13.06 33.83
C LYS A 113 5.77 11.64 33.49
N TRP A 114 6.33 11.11 32.40
CA TRP A 114 6.22 9.69 32.05
C TRP A 114 7.27 8.87 32.79
N GLN A 115 6.86 7.71 33.28
CA GLN A 115 7.74 6.73 33.89
C GLN A 115 7.37 5.31 33.43
N GLN A 116 8.37 4.45 33.29
CA GLN A 116 8.18 3.05 32.87
C GLN A 116 7.80 2.14 34.05
N THR A 117 8.13 2.54 35.27
CA THR A 117 7.80 1.78 36.48
C THR A 117 6.43 2.16 37.00
N LEU A 118 5.70 1.15 37.51
CA LEU A 118 4.42 1.39 38.18
C LEU A 118 4.67 2.32 39.39
N PRO A 119 3.97 3.46 39.48
CA PRO A 119 4.12 4.35 40.62
C PRO A 119 3.69 3.68 41.93
N PRO A 120 4.29 4.07 43.07
CA PRO A 120 3.77 3.71 44.38
C PRO A 120 2.31 4.15 44.55
N GLU A 121 1.53 3.47 45.40
CA GLU A 121 0.09 3.74 45.59
C GLU A 121 -0.24 5.20 45.99
N HIS A 122 0.70 5.91 46.58
CA HIS A 122 0.53 7.32 46.98
C HIS A 122 0.70 8.32 45.83
N VAL A 123 1.14 7.89 44.65
CA VAL A 123 1.29 8.74 43.46
C VAL A 123 0.16 8.46 42.47
N GLY A 124 -0.69 9.47 42.24
CA GLY A 124 -1.82 9.35 41.33
C GLY A 124 -1.39 9.13 39.88
N ILE A 125 -1.96 8.11 39.24
CA ILE A 125 -1.82 7.84 37.80
C ILE A 125 -2.85 8.67 37.03
N ILE A 126 -2.37 9.51 36.12
CA ILE A 126 -3.19 10.42 35.31
C ILE A 126 -3.59 9.77 33.98
N ALA A 127 -2.67 9.01 33.39
CA ALA A 127 -2.91 8.22 32.19
C ALA A 127 -1.97 7.02 32.14
N LYS A 128 -2.37 5.98 31.41
CA LYS A 128 -1.55 4.80 31.13
C LYS A 128 -1.38 4.66 29.62
N GLN A 129 -0.15 4.46 29.18
CA GLN A 129 0.19 4.11 27.81
C GLN A 129 0.32 2.58 27.76
N GLU A 130 -0.80 1.93 27.43
CA GLU A 130 -0.93 0.46 27.47
C GLU A 130 -1.07 -0.14 26.06
N SER A 131 -1.49 0.68 25.09
CA SER A 131 -1.73 0.22 23.73
C SER A 131 -0.46 0.38 22.90
N LEU A 132 -0.14 -0.64 22.11
CA LEU A 132 1.07 -0.62 21.29
C LEU A 132 0.93 0.39 20.15
N SER A 133 -0.17 0.32 19.40
CA SER A 133 -0.43 1.21 18.27
C SER A 133 -1.91 1.56 18.15
N CYS A 134 -2.18 2.65 17.43
CA CYS A 134 -3.50 2.92 16.86
C CYS A 134 -3.37 3.53 15.46
N TYR A 135 -4.43 3.39 14.65
CA TYR A 135 -4.55 4.07 13.37
C TYR A 135 -5.76 5.01 13.37
N LEU A 136 -5.52 6.30 13.12
CA LEU A 136 -6.54 7.34 13.05
C LEU A 136 -6.84 7.72 11.59
N GLN A 137 -8.11 7.70 11.22
CA GLN A 137 -8.58 8.07 9.88
C GLN A 137 -10.00 8.63 9.92
N GLY A 138 -10.43 9.25 8.82
CA GLY A 138 -11.73 9.90 8.68
C GLY A 138 -11.77 11.25 9.38
N THR A 139 -12.89 11.57 10.04
CA THR A 139 -13.05 12.84 10.76
C THR A 139 -12.37 12.77 12.13
N ILE A 140 -11.10 13.16 12.18
CA ILE A 140 -10.31 13.23 13.42
C ILE A 140 -10.66 14.52 14.17
N ARG A 141 -10.91 14.43 15.48
CA ARG A 141 -11.13 15.59 16.36
C ARG A 141 -9.90 15.83 17.23
N ARG A 142 -9.73 17.06 17.72
CA ARG A 142 -8.70 17.40 18.71
C ARG A 142 -8.76 16.48 19.94
N ALA A 143 -9.97 16.13 20.39
CA ALA A 143 -10.15 15.23 21.54
C ALA A 143 -9.73 13.77 21.25
N ASP A 144 -9.71 13.34 19.99
CA ASP A 144 -9.25 12.00 19.63
C ASP A 144 -7.72 11.92 19.72
N LEU A 145 -7.01 13.00 19.35
CA LEU A 145 -5.57 13.14 19.50
C LEU A 145 -5.15 13.36 20.96
N LEU A 146 -5.67 14.42 21.59
CA LEU A 146 -5.19 14.91 22.88
C LEU A 146 -5.94 14.33 24.08
N GLY A 147 -7.15 13.83 23.87
CA GLY A 147 -8.08 13.48 24.94
C GLY A 147 -8.93 14.65 25.39
N ARG A 148 -9.67 14.45 26.49
CA ARG A 148 -10.57 15.47 27.06
C ARG A 148 -10.63 15.37 28.58
N MET A 149 -10.90 16.49 29.22
CA MET A 149 -11.27 16.51 30.64
C MET A 149 -12.75 16.19 30.79
N LEU A 150 -13.07 15.22 31.64
CA LEU A 150 -14.43 14.92 32.07
C LEU A 150 -14.63 15.56 33.44
N LYS A 151 -15.49 16.57 33.52
CA LYS A 151 -15.92 17.15 34.79
C LYS A 151 -17.01 16.25 35.38
N THR A 152 -16.79 15.77 36.59
CA THR A 152 -17.82 15.15 37.44
C THR A 152 -18.06 16.06 38.64
N ASP A 153 -19.20 15.90 39.33
CA ASP A 153 -19.59 16.75 40.47
C ASP A 153 -18.55 16.80 41.60
N LYS A 154 -17.61 15.83 41.63
CA LYS A 154 -16.58 15.69 42.69
C LYS A 154 -15.14 15.81 42.19
N SER A 155 -14.87 15.65 40.89
CA SER A 155 -13.50 15.73 40.35
C SER A 155 -13.45 15.95 38.84
N SER A 156 -12.33 16.48 38.34
CA SER A 156 -12.04 16.55 36.90
C SER A 156 -11.05 15.43 36.55
N VAL A 157 -11.47 14.51 35.68
CA VAL A 157 -10.66 13.35 35.28
C VAL A 157 -10.23 13.48 33.82
N TYR A 158 -8.94 13.29 33.56
CA TYR A 158 -8.42 13.26 32.20
C TYR A 158 -8.76 11.92 31.53
N LYS A 159 -9.48 11.98 30.41
CA LYS A 159 -9.66 10.85 29.49
C LYS A 159 -8.61 10.94 28.38
N PRO A 160 -7.60 10.05 28.34
CA PRO A 160 -6.50 10.19 27.40
C PRO A 160 -6.90 9.94 25.94
N GLY A 161 -6.32 10.73 25.05
CA GLY A 161 -6.42 10.56 23.60
C GLY A 161 -5.35 9.62 23.05
N ALA A 162 -5.25 9.56 21.73
CA ALA A 162 -4.32 8.68 21.02
C ALA A 162 -2.86 8.92 21.41
N LEU A 163 -2.44 10.19 21.58
CA LEU A 163 -1.05 10.55 21.88
C LEU A 163 -0.57 10.09 23.26
N ALA A 164 -1.47 9.91 24.24
CA ALA A 164 -1.14 9.41 25.57
C ALA A 164 -1.37 7.91 25.74
N LYS A 165 -2.28 7.31 24.97
CA LYS A 165 -2.63 5.89 25.12
C LYS A 165 -1.68 4.94 24.40
N ASN A 166 -1.10 5.39 23.28
CA ASN A 166 -0.41 4.51 22.34
C ASN A 166 1.07 4.83 22.25
N HIS A 167 1.90 3.81 22.04
CA HIS A 167 3.33 4.02 21.74
C HIS A 167 3.55 4.48 20.30
N PHE A 168 2.81 3.91 19.35
CA PHE A 168 2.82 4.31 17.94
C PHE A 168 1.45 4.86 17.52
N VAL A 169 1.41 6.08 17.01
CA VAL A 169 0.18 6.73 16.54
C VAL A 169 0.28 6.90 15.04
N PHE A 170 -0.35 5.98 14.30
CA PHE A 170 -0.49 6.09 12.86
C PHE A 170 -1.66 7.02 12.53
N ILE A 171 -1.46 7.94 11.59
CA ILE A 171 -2.49 8.94 11.26
C ILE A 171 -2.57 9.08 9.74
N CYS A 172 -3.76 8.90 9.18
CA CYS A 172 -4.01 9.21 7.78
C CYS A 172 -3.78 10.70 7.52
N LEU A 173 -2.82 11.02 6.64
CA LEU A 173 -2.45 12.40 6.34
C LEU A 173 -3.62 13.19 5.74
N ALA A 174 -4.35 12.59 4.81
CA ALA A 174 -5.54 13.22 4.22
C ALA A 174 -6.61 13.57 5.27
N SER A 175 -6.71 12.78 6.35
CA SER A 175 -7.65 13.03 7.45
C SER A 175 -7.22 14.20 8.35
N LEU A 176 -5.92 14.49 8.45
CA LEU A 176 -5.43 15.66 9.19
C LEU A 176 -5.78 16.96 8.47
N TRP A 177 -5.75 16.97 7.14
CA TRP A 177 -6.05 18.16 6.35
C TRP A 177 -7.54 18.46 6.16
N GLN A 178 -8.44 17.51 6.44
CA GLN A 178 -9.89 17.74 6.38
C GLN A 178 -10.39 18.78 7.38
N ARG A 179 -9.61 19.09 8.42
CA ARG A 179 -9.95 20.10 9.44
C ARG A 179 -8.84 21.13 9.50
N GLU A 180 -9.24 22.41 9.48
CA GLU A 180 -8.31 23.51 9.68
C GLU A 180 -7.52 23.32 10.99
N ASN A 181 -6.21 23.52 10.91
CA ASN A 181 -5.26 23.60 12.02
C ASN A 181 -4.93 22.30 12.78
N LEU A 182 -5.41 21.10 12.38
CA LEU A 182 -4.99 19.86 13.05
C LEU A 182 -3.54 19.48 12.72
N TRP A 183 -3.11 19.69 11.48
CA TRP A 183 -1.71 19.52 11.08
C TRP A 183 -0.79 20.44 11.88
N ASP A 184 -1.12 21.74 11.92
CA ASP A 184 -0.32 22.74 12.65
C ASP A 184 -0.26 22.43 14.15
N LEU A 185 -1.39 22.01 14.73
CA LEU A 185 -1.44 21.56 16.12
C LEU A 185 -0.51 20.37 16.35
N LEU A 186 -0.53 19.36 15.47
CA LEU A 186 0.32 18.18 15.59
C LEU A 186 1.80 18.57 15.50
N MET A 187 2.16 19.39 14.52
CA MET A 187 3.53 19.88 14.33
C MET A 187 4.01 20.72 15.51
N GLN A 188 3.15 21.58 16.06
CA GLN A 188 3.47 22.35 17.26
C GLN A 188 3.72 21.43 18.46
N ILE A 189 2.88 20.41 18.68
CA ILE A 189 3.07 19.45 19.79
C ILE A 189 4.37 18.68 19.65
N ILE A 190 4.71 18.26 18.43
CA ILE A 190 5.98 17.58 18.14
C ILE A 190 7.16 18.52 18.41
N HIS A 191 7.05 19.78 18.00
CA HIS A 191 8.10 20.78 18.20
C HIS A 191 8.33 21.11 19.68
N ASP A 192 7.25 21.37 20.41
CA ASP A 192 7.28 21.74 21.83
C ASP A 192 7.59 20.53 22.73
N GLY A 193 7.32 19.30 22.26
CA GLY A 193 7.49 18.06 23.01
C GLY A 193 6.43 17.84 24.10
N PHE A 194 5.36 18.63 24.10
CA PHE A 194 4.23 18.50 25.02
C PHE A 194 2.95 19.05 24.40
N TYR A 195 1.81 18.77 25.03
CA TYR A 195 0.53 19.35 24.63
C TYR A 195 -0.33 19.76 25.83
N ARG A 196 -1.30 20.64 25.58
CA ARG A 196 -2.27 21.11 26.57
C ARG A 196 -3.69 20.79 26.12
N ILE A 197 -4.49 20.26 27.06
CA ILE A 197 -5.92 19.96 26.83
C ILE A 197 -6.75 21.22 27.09
N ASN A 198 -6.44 21.92 28.18
CA ASN A 198 -6.99 23.21 28.57
C ASN A 198 -5.90 24.02 29.29
N ASN A 199 -6.21 25.25 29.70
CA ASN A 199 -5.27 26.12 30.41
C ASN A 199 -5.16 25.80 31.91
N GLU A 200 -6.07 24.99 32.45
CA GLU A 200 -6.11 24.63 33.87
C GLU A 200 -5.13 23.49 34.20
N LEU A 201 -4.84 22.62 33.23
CA LEU A 201 -3.99 21.47 33.41
C LEU A 201 -2.54 21.78 33.01
N ALA A 202 -1.59 21.26 33.79
CA ALA A 202 -0.18 21.30 33.42
C ALA A 202 0.06 20.64 32.04
N PRO A 203 1.09 21.08 31.29
CA PRO A 203 1.43 20.47 30.02
C PRO A 203 1.72 18.98 30.15
N ILE A 204 1.19 18.17 29.23
CA ILE A 204 1.43 16.72 29.17
C ILE A 204 2.60 16.49 28.20
N PRO A 205 3.75 15.93 28.65
CA PRO A 205 4.84 15.62 27.75
C PRO A 205 4.44 14.58 26.70
N LEU A 206 4.90 14.75 25.46
CA LEU A 206 4.71 13.79 24.38
C LEU A 206 5.62 12.57 24.61
N ASN A 207 5.06 11.36 24.55
CA ASN A 207 5.82 10.11 24.77
C ASN A 207 5.49 9.02 23.73
N CYS A 208 4.90 9.40 22.59
CA CYS A 208 4.58 8.48 21.51
C CYS A 208 5.32 8.83 20.22
N LYS A 209 5.46 7.82 19.36
CA LYS A 209 5.94 7.96 17.98
C LYS A 209 4.76 8.22 17.06
N ILE A 210 4.81 9.34 16.36
CA ILE A 210 3.78 9.73 15.39
C ILE A 210 4.21 9.24 14.01
N VAL A 211 3.29 8.62 13.28
CA VAL A 211 3.52 8.07 11.94
C VAL A 211 2.43 8.54 10.97
N PRO A 212 2.60 9.68 10.28
CA PRO A 212 1.71 10.07 9.20
C PRO A 212 1.78 9.04 8.06
N VAL A 213 0.62 8.67 7.53
CA VAL A 213 0.45 7.71 6.44
C VAL A 213 -0.17 8.42 5.24
N GLY A 214 0.55 8.46 4.12
CA GLY A 214 0.11 9.15 2.91
C GLY A 214 1.00 8.82 1.71
N SER A 215 0.85 9.54 0.60
CA SER A 215 1.64 9.26 -0.60
C SER A 215 3.09 9.78 -0.49
N GLY A 216 4.02 9.19 -1.27
CA GLY A 216 5.38 9.71 -1.42
C GLY A 216 5.45 11.13 -1.99
N LEU A 217 4.46 11.51 -2.82
CA LEU A 217 4.32 12.90 -3.29
C LEU A 217 4.00 13.85 -2.13
N SER A 218 3.09 13.46 -1.24
CA SER A 218 2.74 14.25 -0.05
C SER A 218 3.94 14.45 0.88
N TYR A 219 4.79 13.42 1.06
CA TYR A 219 6.05 13.57 1.79
C TYR A 219 6.95 14.63 1.16
N SER A 220 7.13 14.55 -0.16
CA SER A 220 8.01 15.45 -0.91
C SER A 220 7.53 16.90 -0.83
N GLN A 221 6.22 17.13 -0.92
CA GLN A 221 5.59 18.44 -0.76
C GLN A 221 5.81 19.00 0.66
N LEU A 222 5.46 18.23 1.69
CA LEU A 222 5.64 18.63 3.09
C LEU A 222 7.09 18.99 3.43
N ARG A 223 8.05 18.28 2.85
CA ARG A 223 9.48 18.55 3.06
C ARG A 223 9.90 19.93 2.55
N VAL A 224 9.29 20.40 1.46
CA VAL A 224 9.59 21.70 0.85
C VAL A 224 8.81 22.83 1.53
N GLU A 225 7.54 22.57 1.85
CA GLU A 225 6.61 23.59 2.36
C GLU A 225 6.76 23.83 3.87
N ASP A 226 7.05 22.79 4.66
CA ASP A 226 7.12 22.84 6.12
C ASP A 226 8.54 22.56 6.64
N ARG A 227 9.20 23.61 7.14
CA ARG A 227 10.56 23.50 7.70
C ARG A 227 10.60 22.66 8.98
N ASN A 228 9.54 22.68 9.78
CA ASN A 228 9.46 21.87 11.00
C ASN A 228 9.27 20.40 10.66
N PHE A 229 8.54 20.10 9.58
CA PHE A 229 8.37 18.72 9.11
C PHE A 229 9.72 18.06 8.84
N SER A 230 10.59 18.71 8.06
CA SER A 230 11.94 18.20 7.75
C SER A 230 12.80 17.94 8.99
N ARG A 231 12.59 18.70 10.08
CA ARG A 231 13.33 18.53 11.34
C ARG A 231 12.88 17.27 12.11
N HIS A 232 11.58 16.99 12.10
CA HIS A 232 10.98 15.96 12.96
C HIS A 232 10.71 14.63 12.23
N PHE A 233 10.58 14.66 10.90
CA PHE A 233 10.35 13.49 10.04
C PHE A 233 11.52 13.22 9.08
N PRO A 234 12.75 12.99 9.58
CA PRO A 234 13.89 12.68 8.72
C PRO A 234 13.82 11.26 8.12
N LEU A 235 12.96 10.39 8.69
CA LEU A 235 12.79 9.00 8.28
C LEU A 235 11.59 8.87 7.34
N LEU A 236 11.85 8.33 6.14
CA LEU A 236 10.84 7.97 5.15
C LEU A 236 10.82 6.45 4.98
N ALA A 237 9.70 5.82 5.30
CA ALA A 237 9.42 4.44 4.98
C ALA A 237 8.51 4.41 3.75
N GLU A 238 9.08 4.21 2.57
CA GLU A 238 8.32 4.07 1.32
C GLU A 238 8.04 2.60 1.04
N MET A 239 6.76 2.27 0.84
CA MET A 239 6.30 0.92 0.55
C MET A 239 6.57 0.53 -0.90
N SER A 240 6.97 -0.73 -1.10
CA SER A 240 7.09 -1.33 -2.43
C SER A 240 5.72 -1.81 -2.90
N ASN A 241 5.31 -1.44 -4.11
CA ASN A 241 4.05 -1.88 -4.72
C ASN A 241 4.15 -3.23 -5.45
N GLU A 242 5.36 -3.75 -5.60
CA GLU A 242 5.67 -5.01 -6.28
C GLU A 242 6.85 -5.72 -5.62
N VAL A 243 6.98 -7.01 -5.89
CA VAL A 243 8.09 -7.85 -5.45
C VAL A 243 8.82 -8.44 -6.65
N ASP A 244 10.15 -8.49 -6.55
CA ASP A 244 11.03 -9.08 -7.57
C ASP A 244 11.28 -10.57 -7.27
N LEU A 245 10.88 -11.45 -8.19
CA LEU A 245 11.05 -12.90 -8.03
C LEU A 245 12.51 -13.37 -8.10
N THR A 246 13.44 -12.51 -8.53
CA THR A 246 14.88 -12.79 -8.45
C THR A 246 15.42 -12.65 -7.02
N GLN A 247 14.71 -11.91 -6.17
CA GLN A 247 15.10 -11.62 -4.79
C GLN A 247 14.25 -12.39 -3.78
N HIS A 248 12.99 -12.66 -4.13
CA HIS A 248 12.05 -13.38 -3.27
C HIS A 248 11.51 -14.63 -3.98
N PRO A 249 11.56 -15.80 -3.35
CA PRO A 249 11.04 -17.02 -3.96
C PRO A 249 9.51 -16.94 -4.08
N GLU A 250 8.95 -17.66 -5.06
CA GLU A 250 7.50 -17.76 -5.28
C GLU A 250 6.75 -18.21 -4.03
N SER A 251 7.37 -19.06 -3.19
CA SER A 251 6.79 -19.52 -1.93
C SER A 251 6.49 -18.39 -0.93
N SER A 252 7.31 -17.32 -0.90
CA SER A 252 7.03 -16.14 -0.08
C SER A 252 5.81 -15.37 -0.58
N TYR A 253 5.61 -15.31 -1.90
CA TYR A 253 4.42 -14.71 -2.49
C TYR A 253 3.16 -15.54 -2.20
N VAL A 254 3.26 -16.87 -2.21
CA VAL A 254 2.16 -17.76 -1.79
C VAL A 254 1.77 -17.50 -0.33
N GLN A 255 2.74 -17.32 0.57
CA GLN A 255 2.47 -16.98 1.97
C GLN A 255 1.77 -15.62 2.11
N TRP A 256 2.18 -14.62 1.32
CA TRP A 256 1.53 -13.31 1.26
C TRP A 256 0.06 -13.43 0.79
N LEU A 257 -0.19 -14.19 -0.28
CA LEU A 257 -1.55 -14.47 -0.76
C LEU A 257 -2.40 -15.17 0.30
N ASN A 258 -1.82 -16.10 1.07
CA ASN A 258 -2.53 -16.81 2.12
C ASN A 258 -2.94 -15.88 3.28
N VAL A 259 -2.15 -14.86 3.63
CA VAL A 259 -2.58 -13.83 4.61
C VAL A 259 -3.85 -13.13 4.13
N LEU A 260 -3.88 -12.72 2.85
CA LEU A 260 -5.04 -12.04 2.26
C LEU A 260 -6.26 -12.97 2.17
N ALA A 261 -6.03 -14.24 1.80
CA ALA A 261 -7.07 -15.26 1.78
C ALA A 261 -7.72 -15.44 3.16
N HIS A 262 -6.91 -15.53 4.22
CA HIS A 262 -7.41 -15.60 5.58
C HIS A 262 -8.23 -14.35 5.97
N ALA A 263 -7.80 -13.15 5.57
CA ALA A 263 -8.56 -11.92 5.81
C ALA A 263 -9.94 -11.92 5.12
N GLU A 264 -10.06 -12.57 3.97
CA GLU A 264 -11.34 -12.79 3.24
C GLU A 264 -12.10 -14.06 3.69
N SER A 265 -11.58 -14.76 4.70
CA SER A 265 -12.11 -16.04 5.17
C SER A 265 -12.25 -17.07 4.04
N VAL A 266 -11.17 -17.22 3.27
CA VAL A 266 -11.03 -18.23 2.21
C VAL A 266 -9.67 -18.93 2.30
N GLU A 267 -9.58 -20.11 1.68
CA GLU A 267 -8.35 -20.87 1.50
C GLU A 267 -8.04 -20.99 0.00
N ILE A 268 -6.75 -20.93 -0.36
CA ILE A 268 -6.32 -21.04 -1.75
C ILE A 268 -5.81 -22.46 -1.99
N GLU A 269 -6.47 -23.19 -2.89
CA GLU A 269 -5.98 -24.49 -3.36
C GLU A 269 -4.74 -24.29 -4.25
N PRO A 270 -3.74 -25.19 -4.25
CA PRO A 270 -2.59 -25.09 -5.15
C PRO A 270 -2.93 -24.88 -6.63
N SER A 271 -4.05 -25.45 -7.11
CA SER A 271 -4.54 -25.27 -8.49
C SER A 271 -4.86 -23.80 -8.85
N SER A 272 -5.14 -22.96 -7.86
CA SER A 272 -5.46 -21.54 -8.00
C SER A 272 -4.24 -20.62 -8.12
N LEU A 273 -3.04 -21.11 -7.77
CA LEU A 273 -1.84 -20.27 -7.69
C LEU A 273 -1.42 -19.71 -9.05
N LEU A 274 -1.40 -20.53 -10.10
CA LEU A 274 -0.93 -20.08 -11.41
C LEU A 274 -1.76 -18.92 -12.00
N PRO A 275 -3.12 -18.98 -12.01
CA PRO A 275 -3.93 -17.84 -12.42
C PRO A 275 -3.70 -16.58 -11.59
N LEU A 276 -3.47 -16.71 -10.27
CA LEU A 276 -3.20 -15.57 -9.38
C LEU A 276 -1.84 -14.93 -9.68
N PHE A 277 -0.81 -15.72 -9.99
CA PHE A 277 0.50 -15.20 -10.39
C PHE A 277 0.44 -14.50 -11.76
N TRP A 278 -0.31 -15.04 -12.72
CA TRP A 278 -0.57 -14.37 -13.99
C TRP A 278 -1.36 -13.08 -13.84
N TYR A 279 -2.35 -13.06 -12.94
CA TYR A 279 -3.07 -11.84 -12.60
C TYR A 279 -2.11 -10.80 -12.01
N SER A 280 -1.28 -11.21 -11.06
CA SER A 280 -0.29 -10.36 -10.40
C SER A 280 0.72 -9.72 -11.35
N SER A 281 1.34 -10.52 -12.22
CA SER A 281 2.32 -10.03 -13.20
C SER A 281 1.70 -9.14 -14.26
N ARG A 282 0.43 -9.37 -14.61
CA ARG A 282 -0.33 -8.47 -15.48
C ARG A 282 -0.57 -7.11 -14.81
N LEU A 283 -0.86 -7.06 -13.52
CA LEU A 283 -1.05 -5.80 -12.79
C LEU A 283 0.21 -4.91 -12.78
N VAL A 284 1.41 -5.50 -12.87
CA VAL A 284 2.69 -4.76 -12.93
C VAL A 284 3.35 -4.77 -14.31
N GLU A 285 2.67 -5.34 -15.31
CA GLU A 285 3.15 -5.47 -16.70
C GLU A 285 4.55 -6.07 -16.83
N HIS A 286 4.93 -6.97 -15.91
CA HIS A 286 6.29 -7.48 -15.83
C HIS A 286 6.34 -8.98 -15.48
N GLN A 287 7.04 -9.77 -16.29
CA GLN A 287 7.02 -11.24 -16.18
C GLN A 287 7.67 -11.79 -14.91
N GLN A 288 8.68 -11.10 -14.38
CA GLN A 288 9.43 -11.51 -13.17
C GLN A 288 9.08 -10.70 -11.92
N ARG A 289 8.02 -9.89 -11.96
CA ARG A 289 7.56 -9.12 -10.81
C ARG A 289 6.10 -9.42 -10.54
N LEU A 290 5.73 -9.34 -9.27
CA LEU A 290 4.37 -9.62 -8.81
C LEU A 290 3.87 -8.41 -8.02
N SER A 291 2.63 -8.00 -8.29
CA SER A 291 1.95 -6.95 -7.54
C SER A 291 1.75 -7.32 -6.08
N LEU A 292 1.95 -6.32 -5.21
CA LEU A 292 1.62 -6.36 -3.78
C LEU A 292 0.35 -5.55 -3.46
N SER A 293 -0.52 -5.31 -4.45
CA SER A 293 -1.79 -4.61 -4.24
C SER A 293 -2.78 -5.48 -3.46
N MET A 294 -2.89 -5.24 -2.15
CA MET A 294 -3.77 -6.03 -1.27
C MET A 294 -5.23 -5.92 -1.70
N LEU A 295 -5.68 -4.72 -2.08
CA LEU A 295 -7.06 -4.46 -2.47
C LEU A 295 -7.47 -5.27 -3.69
N GLU A 296 -6.63 -5.33 -4.72
CA GLU A 296 -6.91 -6.10 -5.95
C GLU A 296 -7.14 -7.57 -5.64
N PHE A 297 -6.26 -8.16 -4.83
CA PHE A 297 -6.39 -9.57 -4.43
C PHE A 297 -7.57 -9.81 -3.49
N ARG A 298 -7.77 -8.96 -2.48
CA ARG A 298 -8.92 -9.11 -1.56
C ARG A 298 -10.26 -9.03 -2.30
N GLN A 299 -10.41 -8.08 -3.23
CA GLN A 299 -11.61 -7.98 -4.05
C GLN A 299 -11.79 -9.21 -4.94
N LEU A 300 -10.74 -9.69 -5.61
CA LEU A 300 -10.81 -10.87 -6.45
C LEU A 300 -11.18 -12.13 -5.65
N LEU A 301 -10.55 -12.35 -4.50
CA LEU A 301 -10.78 -13.50 -3.62
C LEU A 301 -12.20 -13.47 -3.02
N GLY A 302 -12.66 -12.31 -2.55
CA GLY A 302 -14.02 -12.12 -2.06
C GLY A 302 -15.07 -12.39 -3.14
N GLN A 303 -14.84 -11.93 -4.38
CA GLN A 303 -15.73 -12.22 -5.51
C GLN A 303 -15.69 -13.71 -5.91
N ALA A 304 -14.51 -14.34 -5.91
CA ALA A 304 -14.35 -15.76 -6.19
C ALA A 304 -15.15 -16.62 -5.20
N LYS A 305 -15.11 -16.29 -3.91
CA LYS A 305 -15.92 -16.92 -2.86
C LYS A 305 -17.41 -16.85 -3.15
N VAL A 306 -17.90 -15.67 -3.55
CA VAL A 306 -19.32 -15.47 -3.87
C VAL A 306 -19.71 -16.28 -5.11
N TYR A 307 -18.86 -16.32 -6.14
CA TYR A 307 -19.16 -17.02 -7.38
C TYR A 307 -19.04 -18.55 -7.30
N SER A 308 -18.20 -19.07 -6.42
CA SER A 308 -18.03 -20.50 -6.17
C SER A 308 -19.03 -21.02 -5.12
N GLY A 309 -19.46 -20.17 -4.19
CA GLY A 309 -20.22 -20.60 -3.00
C GLY A 309 -19.39 -21.42 -2.02
N GLN A 310 -18.06 -21.39 -2.12
CA GLN A 310 -17.12 -22.20 -1.34
C GLN A 310 -16.05 -21.33 -0.68
N SER A 311 -15.62 -21.73 0.51
CA SER A 311 -14.50 -21.07 1.22
C SER A 311 -13.14 -21.52 0.71
N THR A 312 -13.02 -22.70 0.12
CA THR A 312 -11.79 -23.16 -0.53
C THR A 312 -11.88 -22.87 -2.02
N LEU A 313 -10.94 -22.07 -2.53
CA LEU A 313 -10.95 -21.58 -3.90
C LEU A 313 -10.02 -22.43 -4.77
N ASN A 314 -10.62 -23.10 -5.75
CA ASN A 314 -9.93 -23.84 -6.80
C ASN A 314 -9.74 -23.00 -8.07
N VAL A 315 -9.01 -23.55 -9.04
CA VAL A 315 -8.74 -22.91 -10.32
C VAL A 315 -10.00 -22.38 -11.02
N ALA A 316 -11.12 -23.10 -10.94
CA ALA A 316 -12.38 -22.72 -11.57
C ALA A 316 -13.01 -21.49 -10.89
N ALA A 317 -12.91 -21.40 -9.56
CA ALA A 317 -13.38 -20.24 -8.80
C ALA A 317 -12.62 -18.97 -9.18
N ILE A 318 -11.28 -19.06 -9.24
CA ILE A 318 -10.42 -17.92 -9.63
C ILE A 318 -10.65 -17.54 -11.09
N ALA A 319 -10.69 -18.52 -12.01
CA ALA A 319 -10.93 -18.27 -13.43
C ALA A 319 -12.27 -17.56 -13.67
N LYS A 320 -13.34 -18.00 -12.98
CA LYS A 320 -14.65 -17.36 -13.06
C LYS A 320 -14.62 -15.93 -12.52
N ALA A 321 -13.92 -15.66 -11.41
CA ALA A 321 -13.78 -14.32 -10.87
C ALA A 321 -13.03 -13.38 -11.83
N LEU A 322 -11.94 -13.85 -12.44
CA LEU A 322 -11.17 -13.11 -13.45
C LEU A 322 -11.99 -12.86 -14.73
N GLU A 323 -12.77 -13.84 -15.18
CA GLU A 323 -13.69 -13.67 -16.32
C GLU A 323 -14.72 -12.57 -16.03
N LYS A 324 -15.33 -12.57 -14.83
CA LYS A 324 -16.30 -11.53 -14.44
C LYS A 324 -15.65 -10.18 -14.20
N LEU A 325 -14.40 -10.14 -13.74
CA LEU A 325 -13.60 -8.91 -13.69
C LEU A 325 -13.44 -8.34 -15.10
N LYS A 326 -12.93 -9.14 -16.05
CA LYS A 326 -12.78 -8.72 -17.46
C LYS A 326 -14.10 -8.21 -18.04
N PHE A 327 -15.17 -8.99 -17.88
CA PHE A 327 -16.49 -8.69 -18.44
C PHE A 327 -17.05 -7.32 -18.01
N ARG A 328 -16.74 -6.87 -16.79
CA ARG A 328 -17.22 -5.57 -16.29
C ARG A 328 -16.54 -4.38 -16.97
N HIS A 329 -15.32 -4.54 -17.46
CA HIS A 329 -14.50 -3.43 -17.95
C HIS A 329 -14.19 -3.52 -19.46
N ASN A 330 -14.48 -4.64 -20.12
CA ASN A 330 -14.10 -4.85 -21.53
C ASN A 330 -15.14 -4.38 -22.57
N SER A 331 -16.11 -3.54 -22.20
CA SER A 331 -17.15 -3.06 -23.13
C SER A 331 -16.54 -2.36 -24.35
N SER A 332 -15.49 -1.56 -24.16
CA SER A 332 -14.77 -0.90 -25.25
C SER A 332 -14.13 -1.89 -26.23
N GLU A 333 -13.49 -2.95 -25.74
CA GLU A 333 -12.93 -4.04 -26.57
C GLU A 333 -14.02 -4.74 -27.37
N VAL A 334 -15.19 -4.99 -26.75
CA VAL A 334 -16.32 -5.63 -27.44
C VAL A 334 -16.84 -4.76 -28.60
N TYR A 335 -17.00 -3.45 -28.39
CA TYR A 335 -17.43 -2.54 -29.46
C TYR A 335 -16.39 -2.37 -30.57
N SER A 336 -15.10 -2.34 -30.22
CA SER A 336 -14.01 -2.34 -31.20
C SER A 336 -14.07 -3.62 -32.05
N ALA A 337 -14.16 -4.80 -31.42
CA ALA A 337 -14.27 -6.08 -32.12
C ALA A 337 -15.49 -6.14 -33.08
N GLN A 338 -16.66 -5.67 -32.64
CA GLN A 338 -17.85 -5.57 -33.48
C GLN A 338 -17.64 -4.71 -34.74
N SER A 339 -16.85 -3.64 -34.63
CA SER A 339 -16.55 -2.77 -35.78
C SER A 339 -15.74 -3.48 -36.87
N PHE A 340 -14.91 -4.47 -36.49
CA PHE A 340 -14.23 -5.35 -37.45
C PHE A 340 -15.19 -6.37 -38.06
N ASP A 341 -16.05 -7.00 -37.23
CA ASP A 341 -17.02 -7.99 -37.68
C ASP A 341 -18.04 -7.40 -38.67
N ASP A 342 -18.47 -6.16 -38.44
CA ASP A 342 -19.38 -5.41 -39.29
C ASP A 342 -18.70 -4.86 -40.57
N ASN A 343 -17.41 -5.14 -40.77
CA ASN A 343 -16.57 -4.65 -41.87
C ASN A 343 -16.46 -3.12 -41.97
N PHE A 344 -16.74 -2.38 -40.89
CA PHE A 344 -16.38 -0.96 -40.83
C PHE A 344 -14.86 -0.77 -40.86
N ILE A 345 -14.12 -1.73 -40.30
CA ILE A 345 -12.65 -1.77 -40.32
C ILE A 345 -12.18 -2.99 -41.12
N ASN A 346 -11.54 -2.77 -42.26
CA ASN A 346 -11.02 -3.84 -43.11
C ASN A 346 -9.57 -4.20 -42.75
N LEU A 347 -9.38 -5.36 -42.11
CA LEU A 347 -8.08 -5.88 -41.69
C LEU A 347 -7.82 -7.29 -42.28
N PRO A 348 -7.15 -7.42 -43.44
CA PRO A 348 -6.86 -8.72 -44.01
C PRO A 348 -5.87 -9.51 -43.14
N THR A 349 -6.28 -10.71 -42.71
CA THR A 349 -5.46 -11.62 -41.87
C THR A 349 -4.87 -12.80 -42.66
N LYS A 350 -5.21 -12.93 -43.95
CA LYS A 350 -4.70 -13.96 -44.86
C LYS A 350 -4.19 -13.34 -46.15
N GLY A 351 -3.20 -14.01 -46.75
CA GLY A 351 -2.52 -13.54 -47.96
C GLY A 351 -1.42 -12.51 -47.66
N ALA A 352 -0.89 -11.89 -48.72
CA ALA A 352 0.12 -10.86 -48.62
C ALA A 352 -0.25 -9.70 -49.56
N MET A 353 -0.04 -8.46 -49.12
CA MET A 353 -0.27 -7.26 -49.91
C MET A 353 0.94 -6.33 -49.81
N VAL A 354 1.44 -5.86 -50.95
CA VAL A 354 2.58 -4.92 -50.99
C VAL A 354 2.14 -3.57 -50.42
N GLY A 355 2.93 -3.00 -49.51
CA GLY A 355 2.67 -1.70 -48.90
C GLY A 355 1.65 -1.69 -47.77
N GLN A 356 1.21 -2.85 -47.27
CA GLN A 356 0.33 -2.96 -46.12
C GLN A 356 0.96 -3.78 -44.99
N ILE A 357 0.79 -3.31 -43.75
CA ILE A 357 1.15 -4.05 -42.54
C ILE A 357 0.07 -3.90 -41.48
N ASN A 358 -0.22 -4.99 -40.77
CA ASN A 358 -1.07 -4.97 -39.58
C ASN A 358 -0.17 -4.64 -38.38
N ALA A 359 -0.27 -3.43 -37.88
CA ALA A 359 0.33 -3.02 -36.62
C ALA A 359 -0.53 -3.51 -35.45
N LEU A 360 0.10 -3.68 -34.28
CA LEU A 360 -0.59 -3.91 -33.02
C LEU A 360 -0.51 -2.62 -32.20
N THR A 361 -1.65 -2.09 -31.83
CA THR A 361 -1.76 -0.95 -30.91
C THR A 361 -2.35 -1.41 -29.59
N VAL A 362 -2.08 -0.67 -28.52
CA VAL A 362 -2.65 -0.92 -27.20
C VAL A 362 -3.56 0.25 -26.86
N ILE A 363 -4.82 -0.06 -26.55
CA ILE A 363 -5.79 0.90 -26.06
C ILE A 363 -5.88 0.76 -24.55
N ASP A 364 -5.64 1.87 -23.85
CA ASP A 364 -5.76 1.98 -22.41
C ASP A 364 -6.95 2.90 -22.08
N THR A 365 -7.97 2.33 -21.45
CA THR A 365 -9.16 3.08 -21.01
C THR A 365 -9.11 3.45 -19.52
N GLY A 366 -7.94 3.34 -18.88
CA GLY A 366 -7.69 3.53 -17.45
C GLY A 366 -8.00 2.27 -16.64
N ASP A 367 -9.23 1.75 -16.78
CA ASP A 367 -9.68 0.56 -16.02
C ASP A 367 -9.45 -0.77 -16.75
N TYR A 368 -9.07 -0.72 -18.03
CA TYR A 368 -8.88 -1.88 -18.88
C TYR A 368 -7.99 -1.58 -20.07
N THR A 369 -7.16 -2.55 -20.42
CA THR A 369 -6.19 -2.44 -21.51
C THR A 369 -6.38 -3.61 -22.47
N TYR A 370 -6.47 -3.31 -23.76
CA TYR A 370 -6.60 -4.33 -24.80
C TYR A 370 -5.79 -3.99 -26.05
N GLY A 371 -5.43 -5.04 -26.79
CA GLY A 371 -4.75 -4.90 -28.08
C GLY A 371 -5.77 -4.69 -29.19
N GLU A 372 -5.52 -3.71 -30.05
CA GLU A 372 -6.32 -3.45 -31.25
C GLU A 372 -5.41 -3.52 -32.48
N PRO A 373 -5.75 -4.30 -33.52
CA PRO A 373 -4.96 -4.31 -34.74
C PRO A 373 -5.27 -3.08 -35.60
N ALA A 374 -4.23 -2.44 -36.14
CA ALA A 374 -4.36 -1.27 -37.01
C ALA A 374 -3.71 -1.54 -38.37
N ARG A 375 -4.38 -1.20 -39.47
CA ARG A 375 -3.81 -1.32 -40.81
C ARG A 375 -3.05 -0.04 -41.17
N ILE A 376 -1.75 -0.18 -41.44
CA ILE A 376 -0.90 0.91 -41.95
C ILE A 376 -0.63 0.65 -43.42
N THR A 377 -0.85 1.67 -44.26
CA THR A 377 -0.57 1.65 -45.70
C THR A 377 0.51 2.68 -46.04
N SER A 378 1.48 2.29 -46.86
CA SER A 378 2.53 3.18 -47.37
C SER A 378 2.15 3.87 -48.68
#